data_AF-A0A3D3GYZ8-F1
#
_entry.id   AF-A0A3D3GYZ8-F1
#
_cell.length_a   1.000
_cell.length_b   1.000
_cell.length_c   1.000
_cell.angle_alpha   90.00
_cell.angle_beta   90.00
_cell.angle_gamma   90.00
#
_symmetry.space_group_name_H-M   'P 1'
#
loop_
_entity.id
_entity.type
_entity.pdbx_description
1 polymer ?
#
loop_
_entity_poly.entity_id
_entity_poly.type
_entity_poly.pdbx_seq_one_letter_code
_entity_poly.pdbx_strand_id
1 'polypeptide(L)'
;MNIFEPQLFRRQFPLIVSHDKFLTESDRTISPLIYFDNAATTQKPKQVIDVQQHYYNNFNANVHRASHQLSSKATFAFEKARSLVQEFIGAKSVKEIIWTKGATESINIVAQSLGRNTLKPEDEIVLCASEHHANIVPWQIVAEQTGAVIKVLPLTSHGYIDIDEIDKIITDKTKFVACAHISNVLGRINPIKQLIAKAKSVGAISLIDGAQAVAHLSIDVQLLACDFYVFSAHKMYGPTGVGVLYGKKELLENMQPYQGGGEMIKKVSFNQATTFNSLPFKFEAGTPNIAGIIAFAECIDFLIPFLTDVKNSYSLYEQKLINYCYQALDKIEQVKFIVGGTPDVGVIAFTITGHHNHDIAMSLDTFGIAIRSGHHCAMPLMAYLNLTGCLRVSLAAYNSLEEIDYFIASLKNILLEGALEQISKHEEEEVLSSLATNEIENIITLFSNTKSWDSRHREIMLLGKTLPRLHKALRSDTTLISGCESLAWLKLEYSEQGLYMFTADSDAKIIRGLLVIVLAAYNKKTAIQIHEFNINAYFSHLGLMQHLSPSRGNGLLAIVDKIKLLTKNSD
;
A
#
# COMPACT_ATOMS: atom_id res chain seq x y z
N MET A 1 2.45 -32.32 -20.13
CA MET A 1 1.83 -31.57 -19.02
C MET A 1 2.97 -30.87 -18.32
N ASN A 2 3.07 -29.56 -18.55
CA ASN A 2 4.34 -28.83 -18.58
C ASN A 2 4.74 -28.32 -17.19
N ILE A 3 6.04 -28.38 -16.90
CA ILE A 3 6.67 -27.74 -15.74
C ILE A 3 6.44 -26.22 -15.86
N PHE A 4 6.18 -25.51 -14.75
CA PHE A 4 6.10 -24.05 -14.78
C PHE A 4 7.36 -23.44 -15.40
N GLU A 5 7.20 -22.67 -16.47
CA GLU A 5 8.28 -21.99 -17.20
C GLU A 5 8.19 -20.48 -16.94
N PRO A 6 9.06 -19.91 -16.07
CA PRO A 6 8.97 -18.50 -15.67
C PRO A 6 9.02 -17.53 -16.84
N GLN A 7 9.79 -17.85 -17.88
CA GLN A 7 9.94 -17.03 -19.08
C GLN A 7 8.64 -16.99 -19.91
N LEU A 8 7.91 -18.10 -20.01
CA LEU A 8 6.61 -18.13 -20.69
C LEU A 8 5.54 -17.37 -19.90
N PHE A 9 5.58 -17.47 -18.57
CA PHE A 9 4.71 -16.70 -17.69
C PHE A 9 4.99 -15.20 -17.81
N ARG A 10 6.26 -14.78 -17.69
CA ARG A 10 6.70 -13.38 -17.81
C ARG A 10 6.29 -12.75 -19.14
N ARG A 11 6.38 -13.50 -20.25
CA ARG A 11 5.96 -13.04 -21.59
C ARG A 11 4.49 -12.62 -21.68
N GLN A 12 3.65 -13.04 -20.74
CA GLN A 12 2.25 -12.62 -20.70
C GLN A 12 2.09 -11.18 -20.23
N PHE A 13 3.11 -10.54 -19.63
CA PHE A 13 3.01 -9.23 -18.98
C PHE A 13 3.66 -8.12 -19.84
N PRO A 14 2.89 -7.40 -20.67
CA PRO A 14 3.46 -6.47 -21.65
C PRO A 14 4.27 -5.34 -21.01
N LEU A 15 3.87 -4.82 -19.83
CA LEU A 15 4.64 -3.77 -19.14
C LEU A 15 6.01 -4.27 -18.68
N ILE A 16 6.10 -5.52 -18.22
CA ILE A 16 7.36 -6.09 -17.77
C ILE A 16 8.26 -6.34 -18.99
N VAL A 17 7.73 -7.03 -20.00
CA VAL A 17 8.47 -7.36 -21.23
C VAL A 17 8.95 -6.13 -22.00
N SER A 18 8.20 -5.03 -21.98
CA SER A 18 8.63 -3.80 -22.67
C SER A 18 9.92 -3.20 -22.09
N HIS A 19 10.26 -3.55 -20.84
CA HIS A 19 11.46 -3.08 -20.14
C HIS A 19 12.58 -4.13 -20.05
N ASP A 20 12.38 -5.35 -20.58
CA ASP A 20 13.39 -6.43 -20.57
C ASP A 20 14.57 -6.16 -21.53
N LYS A 21 14.37 -5.36 -22.59
CA LYS A 21 15.32 -5.21 -23.71
C LYS A 21 16.69 -4.61 -23.35
N PHE A 22 16.85 -4.03 -22.15
CA PHE A 22 18.09 -3.35 -21.74
C PHE A 22 18.98 -4.14 -20.78
N LEU A 23 18.57 -5.33 -20.32
CA LEU A 23 19.48 -6.22 -19.57
C LEU A 23 20.59 -6.80 -20.47
N THR A 24 20.57 -6.52 -21.78
CA THR A 24 21.50 -7.07 -22.77
C THR A 24 22.22 -6.03 -23.66
N GLU A 25 21.77 -4.76 -23.75
CA GLU A 25 22.38 -3.74 -24.64
C GLU A 25 22.45 -2.33 -24.02
N SER A 26 23.48 -1.56 -24.39
CA SER A 26 24.01 -0.37 -23.69
C SER A 26 23.43 1.00 -24.09
N ASP A 27 22.23 1.08 -24.67
CA ASP A 27 21.71 2.36 -25.19
C ASP A 27 20.79 3.09 -24.19
N ARG A 28 21.12 4.34 -23.84
CA ARG A 28 20.68 5.01 -22.59
C ARG A 28 19.36 5.81 -22.70
N THR A 29 18.30 5.27 -23.30
CA THR A 29 17.04 6.05 -23.46
C THR A 29 15.85 5.55 -22.63
N ILE A 30 15.86 4.33 -22.09
CA ILE A 30 14.78 3.78 -21.25
C ILE A 30 15.39 3.01 -20.06
N SER A 31 14.97 3.34 -18.84
CA SER A 31 15.46 2.69 -17.61
C SER A 31 14.94 1.24 -17.49
N PRO A 32 15.74 0.25 -17.06
CA PRO A 32 15.23 -1.08 -16.75
C PRO A 32 14.16 -1.00 -15.65
N LEU A 33 13.13 -1.86 -15.71
CA LEU A 33 12.09 -1.92 -14.68
C LEU A 33 12.16 -3.25 -13.93
N ILE A 34 12.64 -3.22 -12.70
CA ILE A 34 12.57 -4.34 -11.75
C ILE A 34 11.43 -4.05 -10.78
N TYR A 35 10.30 -4.72 -10.99
CA TYR A 35 9.08 -4.44 -10.24
C TYR A 35 8.92 -5.40 -9.05
N PHE A 36 9.22 -4.90 -7.85
CA PHE A 36 9.15 -5.61 -6.57
C PHE A 36 8.11 -5.00 -5.59
N ASP A 37 7.05 -4.35 -6.09
CA ASP A 37 5.91 -3.86 -5.27
C ASP A 37 4.59 -4.62 -5.56
N ASN A 38 4.69 -5.91 -5.86
CA ASN A 38 3.58 -6.79 -6.20
C ASN A 38 2.52 -6.91 -5.09
N ALA A 39 2.93 -6.85 -3.81
CA ALA A 39 1.99 -6.89 -2.69
C ALA A 39 1.16 -5.60 -2.53
N ALA A 40 1.46 -4.54 -3.29
CA ALA A 40 0.56 -3.41 -3.46
C ALA A 40 -0.41 -3.61 -4.63
N THR A 41 0.13 -3.87 -5.82
CA THR A 41 -0.63 -4.29 -7.01
C THR A 41 0.30 -5.01 -7.99
N THR A 42 -0.23 -5.95 -8.78
CA THR A 42 0.61 -6.99 -9.40
C THR A 42 0.78 -6.92 -10.92
N GLN A 43 0.84 -5.83 -11.67
CA GLN A 43 0.81 -5.91 -13.17
C GLN A 43 -0.28 -6.82 -13.78
N LYS A 44 -0.45 -6.80 -15.10
CA LYS A 44 -1.65 -7.37 -15.74
C LYS A 44 -1.21 -8.19 -16.95
N PRO A 45 -1.64 -9.46 -17.08
CA PRO A 45 -1.34 -10.23 -18.27
C PRO A 45 -2.13 -9.66 -19.46
N LYS A 46 -1.61 -9.88 -20.67
CA LYS A 46 -2.16 -9.34 -21.91
C LYS A 46 -3.63 -9.69 -22.10
N GLN A 47 -4.06 -10.90 -21.75
CA GLN A 47 -5.47 -11.31 -21.89
C GLN A 47 -6.44 -10.48 -21.04
N VAL A 48 -6.05 -10.08 -19.82
CA VAL A 48 -6.86 -9.23 -18.94
C VAL A 48 -7.00 -7.82 -19.53
N ILE A 49 -5.95 -7.32 -20.17
CA ILE A 49 -5.97 -6.02 -20.86
C ILE A 49 -6.85 -6.09 -22.11
N ASP A 50 -6.62 -7.11 -22.95
CA ASP A 50 -7.27 -7.27 -24.24
C ASP A 50 -8.78 -7.48 -24.10
N VAL A 51 -9.24 -8.26 -23.11
CA VAL A 51 -10.68 -8.50 -22.90
C VAL A 51 -11.41 -7.24 -22.48
N GLN A 52 -10.79 -6.38 -21.67
CA GLN A 52 -11.39 -5.12 -21.25
C GLN A 52 -11.58 -4.20 -22.46
N GLN A 53 -10.57 -4.12 -23.33
CA GLN A 53 -10.66 -3.38 -24.60
C GLN A 53 -11.72 -4.01 -25.54
N HIS A 54 -11.75 -5.33 -25.63
CA HIS A 54 -12.69 -6.06 -26.47
C HIS A 54 -14.15 -5.79 -26.06
N TYR A 55 -14.45 -5.81 -24.76
CA TYR A 55 -15.77 -5.48 -24.22
C TYR A 55 -16.25 -4.11 -24.73
N TYR A 56 -15.45 -3.06 -24.53
CA TYR A 56 -15.82 -1.69 -24.92
C TYR A 56 -16.00 -1.53 -26.42
N ASN A 57 -15.18 -2.21 -27.22
CA ASN A 57 -15.24 -2.11 -28.68
C ASN A 57 -16.37 -2.94 -29.32
N ASN A 58 -16.88 -3.98 -28.66
CA ASN A 58 -17.70 -4.99 -29.33
C ASN A 58 -19.07 -5.24 -28.71
N PHE A 59 -19.23 -5.14 -27.39
CA PHE A 59 -20.51 -5.49 -26.74
C PHE A 59 -20.83 -4.73 -25.44
N ASN A 60 -20.29 -3.53 -25.27
CA ASN A 60 -20.65 -2.66 -24.14
C ASN A 60 -22.14 -2.34 -24.12
N ALA A 61 -22.78 -2.68 -22.99
CA ALA A 61 -24.16 -2.38 -22.67
C ALA A 61 -24.37 -2.52 -21.16
N ASN A 62 -25.43 -1.93 -20.63
CA ASN A 62 -25.82 -2.18 -19.24
C ASN A 62 -26.34 -3.62 -19.07
N VAL A 63 -26.23 -4.17 -17.86
CA VAL A 63 -26.62 -5.55 -17.52
C VAL A 63 -28.04 -5.63 -16.96
N HIS A 64 -28.65 -6.82 -17.01
CA HIS A 64 -29.92 -7.21 -16.39
C HIS A 64 -31.22 -6.52 -16.84
N ARG A 65 -31.19 -5.33 -17.43
CA ARG A 65 -32.41 -4.51 -17.63
C ARG A 65 -32.93 -4.39 -19.05
N ALA A 66 -32.14 -4.74 -20.05
CA ALA A 66 -32.52 -4.51 -21.44
C ALA A 66 -32.58 -5.81 -22.25
N SER A 67 -33.55 -5.88 -23.17
CA SER A 67 -33.87 -7.05 -24.00
C SER A 67 -33.09 -7.13 -25.32
N HIS A 68 -32.20 -6.17 -25.60
CA HIS A 68 -31.40 -6.16 -26.82
C HIS A 68 -30.15 -7.04 -26.71
N GLN A 69 -29.65 -7.50 -27.87
CA GLN A 69 -28.56 -8.48 -27.95
C GLN A 69 -27.28 -8.07 -27.21
N LEU A 70 -26.88 -6.79 -27.25
CA LEU A 70 -25.70 -6.30 -26.54
C LEU A 70 -25.83 -6.46 -25.00
N SER A 71 -27.00 -6.14 -24.44
CA SER A 71 -27.29 -6.29 -23.01
C SER A 71 -27.24 -7.76 -22.60
N SER A 72 -27.80 -8.66 -23.42
CA SER A 72 -27.73 -10.10 -23.18
C SER A 72 -26.29 -10.62 -23.19
N LYS A 73 -25.45 -10.17 -24.15
CA LYS A 73 -24.02 -10.53 -24.20
C LYS A 73 -23.23 -10.02 -22.99
N ALA A 74 -23.42 -8.75 -22.63
CA ALA A 74 -22.77 -8.16 -21.46
C ALA A 74 -23.20 -8.87 -20.16
N THR A 75 -24.50 -9.15 -20.00
CA THR A 75 -25.05 -9.86 -18.83
C THR A 75 -24.49 -11.28 -18.73
N PHE A 76 -24.40 -12.01 -19.84
CA PHE A 76 -23.82 -13.35 -19.85
C PHE A 76 -22.35 -13.33 -19.42
N ALA A 77 -21.53 -12.44 -19.97
CA ALA A 77 -20.12 -12.32 -19.60
C ALA A 77 -19.94 -11.91 -18.13
N PHE A 78 -20.81 -11.01 -17.64
CA PHE A 78 -20.82 -10.55 -16.25
C PHE A 78 -21.15 -11.68 -15.26
N GLU A 79 -22.20 -12.48 -15.53
CA GLU A 79 -22.58 -13.59 -14.63
C GLU A 79 -21.66 -14.81 -14.77
N LYS A 80 -21.01 -15.01 -15.93
CA LYS A 80 -19.90 -15.98 -16.07
C LYS A 80 -18.79 -15.67 -15.07
N ALA A 81 -18.41 -14.40 -14.91
CA ALA A 81 -17.40 -13.99 -13.94
C ALA A 81 -17.75 -14.42 -12.51
N ARG A 82 -19.02 -14.33 -12.12
CA ARG A 82 -19.49 -14.71 -10.79
C ARG A 82 -19.40 -16.22 -10.56
N SER A 83 -19.73 -16.99 -11.59
CA SER A 83 -19.62 -18.46 -11.57
C SER A 83 -18.15 -18.89 -11.44
N LEU A 84 -17.25 -18.23 -12.18
CA LEU A 84 -15.80 -18.48 -12.06
C LEU A 84 -15.26 -18.14 -10.68
N VAL A 85 -15.67 -17.02 -10.08
CA VAL A 85 -15.29 -16.70 -8.69
C VAL A 85 -15.81 -17.76 -7.71
N GLN A 86 -17.06 -18.21 -7.89
CA GLN A 86 -17.64 -19.25 -7.04
C GLN A 86 -16.78 -20.51 -7.09
N GLU A 87 -16.43 -20.99 -8.28
CA GLU A 87 -15.57 -22.17 -8.46
C GLU A 87 -14.16 -21.94 -7.92
N PHE A 88 -13.57 -20.77 -8.19
CA PHE A 88 -12.21 -20.42 -7.82
C PHE A 88 -11.94 -20.47 -6.31
N ILE A 89 -12.92 -20.10 -5.49
CA ILE A 89 -12.81 -20.14 -4.03
C ILE A 89 -13.58 -21.30 -3.39
N GLY A 90 -14.16 -22.19 -4.20
CA GLY A 90 -14.97 -23.32 -3.71
C GLY A 90 -16.24 -22.90 -2.96
N ALA A 91 -16.90 -21.80 -3.34
CA ALA A 91 -18.18 -21.39 -2.74
C ALA A 91 -19.34 -22.31 -3.18
N LYS A 92 -20.38 -22.43 -2.34
CA LYS A 92 -21.51 -23.35 -2.60
C LYS A 92 -22.45 -22.82 -3.68
N SER A 93 -22.52 -21.49 -3.84
CA SER A 93 -23.46 -20.86 -4.76
C SER A 93 -23.00 -19.46 -5.19
N VAL A 94 -23.23 -19.08 -6.44
CA VAL A 94 -23.02 -17.70 -6.93
C VAL A 94 -23.70 -16.61 -6.09
N LYS A 95 -24.80 -16.93 -5.39
CA LYS A 95 -25.49 -16.00 -4.47
C LYS A 95 -24.67 -15.62 -3.24
N GLU A 96 -23.58 -16.33 -2.98
CA GLU A 96 -22.63 -16.05 -1.89
C GLU A 96 -21.53 -15.09 -2.32
N ILE A 97 -21.47 -14.74 -3.61
CA ILE A 97 -20.45 -13.88 -4.20
C ILE A 97 -21.06 -12.51 -4.45
N ILE A 98 -20.59 -11.50 -3.75
CA ILE A 98 -21.00 -10.10 -3.90
C ILE A 98 -19.87 -9.30 -4.52
N TRP A 99 -20.17 -8.55 -5.58
CA TRP A 99 -19.22 -7.64 -6.19
C TRP A 99 -19.01 -6.38 -5.35
N THR A 100 -17.76 -5.97 -5.24
CA THR A 100 -17.35 -4.77 -4.53
C THR A 100 -16.20 -4.09 -5.30
N LYS A 101 -15.73 -2.94 -4.83
CA LYS A 101 -14.55 -2.23 -5.34
C LYS A 101 -13.23 -2.88 -4.93
N GLY A 102 -13.26 -3.77 -3.93
CA GLY A 102 -12.07 -4.33 -3.28
C GLY A 102 -12.39 -4.81 -1.86
N ALA A 103 -11.44 -5.52 -1.25
CA ALA A 103 -11.54 -6.07 0.10
C ALA A 103 -11.96 -5.00 1.13
N THR A 104 -11.50 -3.76 0.99
CA THR A 104 -11.91 -2.65 1.86
C THR A 104 -13.42 -2.41 1.86
N GLU A 105 -14.06 -2.37 0.69
CA GLU A 105 -15.52 -2.18 0.62
C GLU A 105 -16.24 -3.43 1.13
N SER A 106 -15.73 -4.63 0.83
CA SER A 106 -16.26 -5.88 1.36
C SER A 106 -16.33 -5.91 2.89
N ILE A 107 -15.24 -5.50 3.57
CA ILE A 107 -15.19 -5.46 5.04
C ILE A 107 -16.16 -4.40 5.58
N ASN A 108 -16.24 -3.23 4.93
CA ASN A 108 -17.18 -2.18 5.33
C ASN A 108 -18.64 -2.63 5.19
N ILE A 109 -18.99 -3.40 4.15
CA ILE A 109 -20.32 -4.00 4.01
C ILE A 109 -20.61 -4.89 5.22
N VAL A 110 -19.71 -5.80 5.61
CA VAL A 110 -19.94 -6.67 6.77
C VAL A 110 -20.06 -5.87 8.07
N ALA A 111 -19.15 -4.93 8.31
CA ALA A 111 -19.17 -4.11 9.51
C ALA A 111 -20.46 -3.28 9.62
N GLN A 112 -20.90 -2.63 8.54
CA GLN A 112 -22.06 -1.72 8.57
C GLN A 112 -23.41 -2.42 8.39
N SER A 113 -23.49 -3.47 7.58
CA SER A 113 -24.74 -4.20 7.33
C SER A 113 -25.02 -5.30 8.35
N LEU A 114 -23.99 -5.87 8.97
CA LEU A 114 -24.13 -6.90 9.99
C LEU A 114 -23.69 -6.40 11.36
N GLY A 115 -22.44 -5.98 11.50
CA GLY A 115 -21.85 -5.58 12.79
C GLY A 115 -22.69 -4.52 13.49
N ARG A 116 -22.98 -3.41 12.81
CA ARG A 116 -23.75 -2.28 13.36
C ARG A 116 -25.15 -2.69 13.85
N ASN A 117 -25.75 -3.68 13.23
CA ASN A 117 -27.12 -4.13 13.53
C ASN A 117 -27.18 -5.25 14.57
N THR A 118 -26.04 -5.83 14.94
CA THR A 118 -25.98 -7.04 15.80
C THR A 118 -25.16 -6.85 17.07
N LEU A 119 -24.12 -6.02 17.02
CA LEU A 119 -23.27 -5.70 18.16
C LEU A 119 -24.03 -4.89 19.21
N LYS A 120 -23.75 -5.19 20.47
CA LYS A 120 -24.24 -4.49 21.66
C LYS A 120 -23.06 -3.88 22.43
N PRO A 121 -23.32 -2.93 23.35
CA PRO A 121 -22.29 -2.44 24.26
C PRO A 121 -21.56 -3.59 24.96
N GLU A 122 -20.23 -3.47 25.07
CA GLU A 122 -19.33 -4.46 25.68
C GLU A 122 -19.15 -5.79 24.92
N ASP A 123 -19.81 -6.00 23.77
CA ASP A 123 -19.45 -7.11 22.88
C ASP A 123 -18.01 -6.95 22.36
N GLU A 124 -17.32 -8.06 22.11
CA GLU A 124 -15.91 -8.03 21.68
C GLU A 124 -15.76 -8.29 20.18
N ILE A 125 -14.92 -7.49 19.53
CA ILE A 125 -14.43 -7.69 18.17
C ILE A 125 -12.93 -8.01 18.25
N VAL A 126 -12.54 -9.21 17.87
CA VAL A 126 -11.14 -9.64 17.89
C VAL A 126 -10.50 -9.38 16.53
N LEU A 127 -9.40 -8.61 16.53
CA LEU A 127 -8.53 -8.36 15.37
C LEU A 127 -7.13 -8.93 15.65
N CYS A 128 -6.29 -9.06 14.64
CA CYS A 128 -4.88 -9.43 14.84
C CYS A 128 -3.96 -8.20 14.81
N ALA A 129 -2.82 -8.26 15.49
CA ALA A 129 -1.89 -7.11 15.51
C ALA A 129 -1.30 -6.80 14.12
N SER A 130 -1.26 -7.78 13.21
CA SER A 130 -0.74 -7.64 11.84
C SER A 130 -1.78 -7.24 10.79
N GLU A 131 -2.99 -6.83 11.19
CA GLU A 131 -4.04 -6.46 10.24
C GLU A 131 -3.67 -5.25 9.38
N HIS A 132 -4.15 -5.28 8.13
CA HIS A 132 -4.17 -4.10 7.28
C HIS A 132 -5.24 -3.12 7.75
N HIS A 133 -5.06 -1.81 7.54
CA HIS A 133 -6.01 -0.76 7.95
C HIS A 133 -7.45 -1.01 7.47
N ALA A 134 -7.60 -1.61 6.29
CA ALA A 134 -8.89 -2.02 5.73
C ALA A 134 -9.65 -3.01 6.63
N ASN A 135 -8.95 -3.82 7.41
CA ASN A 135 -9.51 -4.77 8.38
C ASN A 135 -9.33 -4.31 9.84
N ILE A 136 -9.13 -3.00 10.05
CA ILE A 136 -9.07 -2.37 11.39
C ILE A 136 -10.11 -1.25 11.49
N VAL A 137 -10.01 -0.27 10.59
CA VAL A 137 -10.77 0.98 10.68
C VAL A 137 -12.30 0.74 10.62
N PRO A 138 -12.84 -0.14 9.76
CA PRO A 138 -14.29 -0.40 9.76
C PRO A 138 -14.80 -0.96 11.09
N TRP A 139 -13.98 -1.77 11.76
CA TRP A 139 -14.29 -2.35 13.06
C TRP A 139 -14.21 -1.32 14.18
N GLN A 140 -13.24 -0.38 14.11
CA GLN A 140 -13.17 0.76 15.04
C GLN A 140 -14.41 1.65 14.93
N ILE A 141 -14.82 1.98 13.71
CA ILE A 141 -16.00 2.81 13.46
C ILE A 141 -17.27 2.13 14.00
N VAL A 142 -17.46 0.83 13.75
CA VAL A 142 -18.66 0.15 14.24
C VAL A 142 -18.63 -0.09 15.75
N ALA A 143 -17.45 -0.30 16.33
CA ALA A 143 -17.27 -0.37 17.77
C ALA A 143 -17.70 0.94 18.46
N GLU A 144 -17.24 2.08 17.93
CA GLU A 144 -17.66 3.41 18.41
C GLU A 144 -19.18 3.61 18.30
N GLN A 145 -19.80 3.15 17.20
CA GLN A 145 -21.24 3.28 16.98
C GLN A 145 -22.11 2.41 17.89
N THR A 146 -21.57 1.30 18.41
CA THR A 146 -22.34 0.27 19.11
C THR A 146 -21.95 0.10 20.58
N GLY A 147 -20.81 0.66 21.00
CA GLY A 147 -20.22 0.43 22.31
C GLY A 147 -19.47 -0.90 22.43
N ALA A 148 -19.28 -1.63 21.33
CA ALA A 148 -18.42 -2.82 21.32
C ALA A 148 -16.94 -2.44 21.56
N VAL A 149 -16.14 -3.40 21.98
CA VAL A 149 -14.72 -3.20 22.29
C VAL A 149 -13.83 -4.02 21.38
N ILE A 150 -12.69 -3.47 20.98
CA ILE A 150 -11.70 -4.19 20.19
C ILE A 150 -10.72 -4.92 21.10
N LYS A 151 -10.52 -6.20 20.82
CA LYS A 151 -9.45 -7.03 21.37
C LYS A 151 -8.45 -7.36 20.27
N VAL A 152 -7.17 -7.44 20.64
CA VAL A 152 -6.08 -7.67 19.67
C VAL A 152 -5.37 -8.97 20.01
N LEU A 153 -5.37 -9.91 19.07
CA LEU A 153 -4.60 -11.14 19.14
C LEU A 153 -3.12 -10.82 18.82
N PRO A 154 -2.18 -11.15 19.72
CA PRO A 154 -0.77 -10.84 19.52
C PRO A 154 -0.12 -11.75 18.47
N LEU A 155 1.15 -11.47 18.19
CA LEU A 155 1.97 -12.26 17.27
C LEU A 155 3.07 -12.99 18.02
N THR A 156 3.46 -14.13 17.48
CA THR A 156 4.71 -14.81 17.83
C THR A 156 5.92 -13.98 17.38
N SER A 157 7.11 -14.31 17.87
CA SER A 157 8.38 -13.70 17.44
C SER A 157 8.70 -13.89 15.94
N HIS A 158 8.03 -14.86 15.30
CA HIS A 158 8.14 -15.12 13.86
C HIS A 158 7.08 -14.37 13.05
N GLY A 159 6.13 -13.68 13.69
CA GLY A 159 5.13 -12.84 13.03
C GLY A 159 3.83 -13.55 12.62
N TYR A 160 3.62 -14.81 13.03
CA TYR A 160 2.31 -15.47 12.93
C TYR A 160 1.42 -15.02 14.10
N ILE A 161 0.10 -15.08 13.93
CA ILE A 161 -0.82 -14.98 15.06
C ILE A 161 -0.46 -16.00 16.16
N ASP A 162 -0.51 -15.55 17.40
CA ASP A 162 -0.21 -16.38 18.55
C ASP A 162 -1.41 -17.25 18.93
N ILE A 163 -1.36 -18.52 18.53
CA ILE A 163 -2.42 -19.50 18.79
C ILE A 163 -2.52 -19.81 20.28
N ASP A 164 -1.44 -19.70 21.05
CA ASP A 164 -1.44 -20.04 22.47
C ASP A 164 -2.23 -19.00 23.29
N GLU A 165 -2.38 -17.78 22.78
CA GLU A 165 -3.17 -16.71 23.40
C GLU A 165 -4.65 -16.71 22.95
N ILE A 166 -5.05 -17.56 22.00
CA ILE A 166 -6.40 -17.54 21.41
C ILE A 166 -7.51 -17.73 22.44
N ASP A 167 -7.36 -18.67 23.39
CA ASP A 167 -8.40 -18.98 24.37
C ASP A 167 -8.63 -17.85 25.37
N LYS A 168 -7.61 -17.02 25.59
CA LYS A 168 -7.66 -15.86 26.47
C LYS A 168 -8.29 -14.65 25.78
N ILE A 169 -8.08 -14.50 24.48
CA ILE A 169 -8.55 -13.34 23.70
C ILE A 169 -9.96 -13.56 23.12
N ILE A 170 -10.27 -14.77 22.65
CA ILE A 170 -11.59 -15.11 22.10
C ILE A 170 -12.43 -15.77 23.19
N THR A 171 -13.38 -14.99 23.70
CA THR A 171 -14.26 -15.35 24.83
C THR A 171 -15.72 -15.49 24.38
N ASP A 172 -16.62 -15.79 25.31
CA ASP A 172 -18.07 -15.82 25.09
C ASP A 172 -18.67 -14.45 24.73
N LYS A 173 -17.96 -13.36 25.05
CA LYS A 173 -18.31 -11.99 24.63
C LYS A 173 -17.91 -11.70 23.19
N THR A 174 -17.05 -12.50 22.58
CA THR A 174 -16.62 -12.29 21.20
C THR A 174 -17.75 -12.54 20.22
N LYS A 175 -18.03 -11.55 19.36
CA LYS A 175 -19.05 -11.62 18.29
C LYS A 175 -18.45 -11.65 16.90
N PHE A 176 -17.29 -11.02 16.73
CA PHE A 176 -16.56 -11.04 15.48
C PHE A 176 -15.09 -11.36 15.70
N VAL A 177 -14.52 -12.16 14.81
CA VAL A 177 -13.09 -12.40 14.69
C VAL A 177 -12.69 -12.06 13.27
N ALA A 178 -11.85 -11.04 13.08
CA ALA A 178 -11.36 -10.65 11.77
C ALA A 178 -9.83 -10.84 11.68
N CYS A 179 -9.38 -11.53 10.63
CA CYS A 179 -7.97 -11.90 10.48
C CYS A 179 -7.54 -11.92 9.01
N ALA A 180 -6.39 -11.35 8.72
CA ALA A 180 -5.73 -11.52 7.44
C ALA A 180 -5.24 -12.97 7.29
N HIS A 181 -5.60 -13.61 6.19
CA HIS A 181 -5.07 -14.93 5.83
C HIS A 181 -3.56 -14.85 5.62
N ILE A 182 -3.10 -13.76 4.96
CA ILE A 182 -1.69 -13.45 4.81
C ILE A 182 -1.45 -11.97 5.13
N SER A 183 -0.48 -11.68 6.00
CA SER A 183 -0.05 -10.30 6.27
C SER A 183 0.61 -9.68 5.04
N ASN A 184 0.19 -8.48 4.64
CA ASN A 184 0.80 -7.72 3.53
C ASN A 184 2.18 -7.13 3.87
N VAL A 185 2.63 -7.27 5.11
CA VAL A 185 3.93 -6.80 5.58
C VAL A 185 4.82 -7.99 5.93
N LEU A 186 4.32 -8.94 6.72
CA LEU A 186 5.12 -10.03 7.25
C LEU A 186 5.25 -11.21 6.27
N GLY A 187 4.37 -11.31 5.26
CA GLY A 187 4.37 -12.44 4.33
C GLY A 187 4.06 -13.78 5.00
N ARG A 188 3.40 -13.76 6.17
CA ARG A 188 3.05 -14.94 6.97
C ARG A 188 1.68 -15.46 6.61
N ILE A 189 1.58 -16.77 6.37
CA ILE A 189 0.29 -17.46 6.25
C ILE A 189 -0.19 -17.80 7.65
N ASN A 190 -1.21 -17.08 8.11
CA ASN A 190 -1.75 -17.30 9.44
C ASN A 190 -2.49 -18.64 9.53
N PRO A 191 -2.40 -19.37 10.67
CA PRO A 191 -3.17 -20.59 10.95
C PRO A 191 -4.68 -20.34 11.16
N ILE A 192 -5.35 -19.74 10.17
CA ILE A 192 -6.74 -19.27 10.26
C ILE A 192 -7.75 -20.39 10.54
N LYS A 193 -7.45 -21.66 10.22
CA LYS A 193 -8.34 -22.79 10.54
C LYS A 193 -8.57 -22.94 12.04
N GLN A 194 -7.52 -22.79 12.85
CA GLN A 194 -7.61 -22.87 14.31
C GLN A 194 -8.38 -21.67 14.86
N LEU A 195 -8.12 -20.48 14.31
CA LEU A 195 -8.84 -19.25 14.66
C LEU A 195 -10.35 -19.35 14.36
N ILE A 196 -10.72 -19.80 13.16
CA ILE A 196 -12.11 -19.99 12.75
C ILE A 196 -12.79 -21.03 13.64
N ALA A 197 -12.12 -22.15 13.94
CA ALA A 197 -12.65 -23.17 14.84
C ALA A 197 -12.93 -22.60 16.24
N LYS A 198 -12.02 -21.79 16.78
CA LYS A 198 -12.24 -21.11 18.06
C LYS A 198 -13.41 -20.12 17.97
N ALA A 199 -13.45 -19.25 16.96
CA ALA A 199 -14.52 -18.28 16.78
C ALA A 199 -15.89 -18.99 16.78
N LYS A 200 -16.00 -20.07 16.00
CA LYS A 200 -17.21 -20.90 15.94
C LYS A 200 -17.59 -21.52 17.29
N SER A 201 -16.61 -21.93 18.11
CA SER A 201 -16.87 -22.55 19.42
C SER A 201 -17.57 -21.61 20.41
N VAL A 202 -17.40 -20.29 20.26
CA VAL A 202 -18.06 -19.25 21.08
C VAL A 202 -19.23 -18.57 20.35
N GLY A 203 -19.57 -19.03 19.15
CA GLY A 203 -20.64 -18.44 18.32
C GLY A 203 -20.27 -17.11 17.65
N ALA A 204 -18.98 -16.78 17.58
CA ALA A 204 -18.48 -15.60 16.89
C ALA A 204 -18.40 -15.83 15.37
N ILE A 205 -18.60 -14.75 14.61
CA ILE A 205 -18.53 -14.71 13.15
C ILE A 205 -17.10 -14.43 12.71
N SER A 206 -16.56 -15.23 11.80
CA SER A 206 -15.20 -15.04 11.25
C SER A 206 -15.22 -14.25 9.93
N LEU A 207 -14.42 -13.17 9.82
CA LEU A 207 -14.09 -12.52 8.54
C LEU A 207 -12.61 -12.71 8.21
N ILE A 208 -12.33 -13.30 7.05
CA ILE A 208 -10.96 -13.54 6.61
C ILE A 208 -10.58 -12.58 5.48
N ASP A 209 -9.57 -11.73 5.72
CA ASP A 209 -8.97 -10.89 4.67
C ASP A 209 -7.97 -11.72 3.85
N GLY A 210 -8.43 -12.15 2.68
CA GLY A 210 -7.68 -12.93 1.71
C GLY A 210 -6.97 -12.10 0.65
N ALA A 211 -6.87 -10.78 0.78
CA ALA A 211 -6.37 -9.90 -0.28
C ALA A 211 -4.95 -10.23 -0.77
N GLN A 212 -4.10 -10.82 0.07
CA GLN A 212 -2.79 -11.32 -0.33
C GLN A 212 -2.80 -12.83 -0.64
N ALA A 213 -3.76 -13.59 -0.12
CA ALA A 213 -3.75 -15.06 -0.22
C ALA A 213 -4.16 -15.56 -1.61
N VAL A 214 -5.15 -14.92 -2.24
CA VAL A 214 -5.79 -15.41 -3.48
C VAL A 214 -4.87 -15.45 -4.71
N ALA A 215 -3.71 -14.81 -4.65
CA ALA A 215 -2.70 -14.87 -5.72
C ALA A 215 -1.70 -16.03 -5.54
N HIS A 216 -1.58 -16.57 -4.32
CA HIS A 216 -0.53 -17.52 -3.94
C HIS A 216 -1.07 -18.89 -3.50
N LEU A 217 -2.32 -18.94 -3.03
CA LEU A 217 -2.93 -20.12 -2.43
C LEU A 217 -4.21 -20.52 -3.18
N SER A 218 -4.42 -21.83 -3.34
CA SER A 218 -5.73 -22.36 -3.68
C SER A 218 -6.65 -22.22 -2.45
N ILE A 219 -7.81 -21.59 -2.65
CA ILE A 219 -8.76 -21.28 -1.57
C ILE A 219 -10.00 -22.16 -1.72
N ASP A 220 -10.42 -22.76 -0.61
CA ASP A 220 -11.71 -23.42 -0.51
C ASP A 220 -12.40 -22.93 0.78
N VAL A 221 -13.37 -22.03 0.60
CA VAL A 221 -14.10 -21.40 1.72
C VAL A 221 -15.00 -22.40 2.45
N GLN A 222 -15.45 -23.48 1.80
CA GLN A 222 -16.22 -24.54 2.46
C GLN A 222 -15.32 -25.37 3.39
N LEU A 223 -14.11 -25.72 2.93
CA LEU A 223 -13.12 -26.43 3.76
C LEU A 223 -12.56 -25.56 4.88
N LEU A 224 -12.36 -24.26 4.64
CA LEU A 224 -11.98 -23.30 5.69
C LEU A 224 -13.11 -23.07 6.69
N ALA A 225 -14.37 -23.21 6.25
CA ALA A 225 -15.59 -22.99 7.02
C ALA A 225 -15.75 -21.56 7.60
N CYS A 226 -15.05 -20.57 7.04
CA CYS A 226 -15.19 -19.16 7.42
C CYS A 226 -16.57 -18.62 7.02
N ASP A 227 -17.07 -17.65 7.79
CA ASP A 227 -18.34 -16.98 7.50
C ASP A 227 -18.25 -15.96 6.37
N PHE A 228 -17.16 -15.19 6.33
CA PHE A 228 -16.85 -14.24 5.26
C PHE A 228 -15.40 -14.37 4.80
N TYR A 229 -15.18 -14.18 3.50
CA TYR A 229 -13.85 -14.14 2.89
C TYR A 229 -13.80 -13.00 1.86
N VAL A 230 -12.78 -12.15 1.93
CA VAL A 230 -12.71 -10.93 1.10
C VAL A 230 -11.40 -10.85 0.34
N PHE A 231 -11.41 -10.29 -0.87
CA PHE A 231 -10.18 -10.08 -1.64
C PHE A 231 -10.35 -9.05 -2.77
N SER A 232 -9.23 -8.66 -3.38
CA SER A 232 -9.20 -7.63 -4.42
C SER A 232 -8.49 -8.14 -5.69
N ALA A 233 -9.09 -7.90 -6.85
CA ALA A 233 -8.59 -8.40 -8.13
C ALA A 233 -7.18 -7.87 -8.47
N HIS A 234 -6.90 -6.59 -8.18
CA HIS A 234 -5.64 -5.93 -8.53
C HIS A 234 -4.38 -6.47 -7.82
N LYS A 235 -4.55 -7.34 -6.82
CA LYS A 235 -3.48 -8.06 -6.12
C LYS A 235 -3.28 -9.49 -6.61
N MET A 236 -4.08 -9.93 -7.58
CA MET A 236 -4.00 -11.26 -8.18
C MET A 236 -4.00 -11.16 -9.70
N TYR A 237 -3.33 -10.15 -10.25
CA TYR A 237 -3.15 -9.85 -11.68
C TYR A 237 -4.38 -9.28 -12.42
N GLY A 238 -5.45 -9.00 -11.68
CA GLY A 238 -6.70 -8.47 -12.22
C GLY A 238 -6.78 -6.94 -12.26
N PRO A 239 -7.94 -6.40 -12.68
CA PRO A 239 -8.17 -4.96 -12.78
C PRO A 239 -8.33 -4.29 -11.41
N THR A 240 -8.18 -2.96 -11.40
CA THR A 240 -8.50 -2.11 -10.24
C THR A 240 -10.01 -1.91 -10.10
N GLY A 241 -10.48 -1.55 -8.90
CA GLY A 241 -11.88 -1.23 -8.66
C GLY A 241 -12.82 -2.44 -8.74
N VAL A 242 -12.28 -3.65 -8.54
CA VAL A 242 -13.04 -4.91 -8.43
C VAL A 242 -12.50 -5.71 -7.26
N GLY A 243 -13.42 -6.22 -6.44
CA GLY A 243 -13.17 -7.15 -5.37
C GLY A 243 -14.40 -8.00 -5.10
N VAL A 244 -14.21 -8.95 -4.19
CA VAL A 244 -15.21 -9.95 -3.87
C VAL A 244 -15.42 -9.97 -2.36
N LEU A 245 -16.68 -9.91 -1.97
CA LEU A 245 -17.15 -10.37 -0.67
C LEU A 245 -17.80 -11.74 -0.87
N TYR A 246 -17.16 -12.79 -0.38
CA TYR A 246 -17.83 -14.05 -0.09
C TYR A 246 -18.48 -13.96 1.29
N GLY A 247 -19.72 -14.43 1.40
CA GLY A 247 -20.38 -14.64 2.68
C GLY A 247 -21.31 -15.84 2.63
N LYS A 248 -21.40 -16.60 3.72
CA LYS A 248 -22.41 -17.67 3.83
C LYS A 248 -23.79 -17.12 3.52
N LYS A 249 -24.52 -17.83 2.65
CA LYS A 249 -25.83 -17.37 2.15
C LYS A 249 -26.78 -16.93 3.26
N GLU A 250 -26.87 -17.69 4.35
CA GLU A 250 -27.76 -17.40 5.48
C GLU A 250 -27.43 -16.07 6.18
N LEU A 251 -26.15 -15.72 6.31
CA LEU A 251 -25.73 -14.45 6.88
C LEU A 251 -26.05 -13.31 5.93
N LEU A 252 -25.69 -13.47 4.64
CA LEU A 252 -25.98 -12.48 3.61
C LEU A 252 -27.48 -12.21 3.48
N GLU A 253 -28.35 -13.21 3.61
CA GLU A 253 -29.81 -13.04 3.55
C GLU A 253 -30.33 -12.19 4.72
N ASN A 254 -29.79 -12.38 5.92
CA ASN A 254 -30.18 -11.66 7.15
C ASN A 254 -29.58 -10.25 7.29
N MET A 255 -28.50 -9.95 6.55
CA MET A 255 -27.87 -8.63 6.56
C MET A 255 -28.76 -7.55 5.93
N GLN A 256 -28.75 -6.34 6.50
CA GLN A 256 -29.44 -5.18 5.91
C GLN A 256 -28.68 -4.67 4.67
N PRO A 257 -29.35 -4.06 3.67
CA PRO A 257 -28.66 -3.48 2.52
C PRO A 257 -27.62 -2.42 2.94
N TYR A 258 -26.56 -2.27 2.15
CA TYR A 258 -25.47 -1.32 2.43
C TYR A 258 -25.69 0.03 1.72
N GLN A 259 -25.64 0.03 0.39
CA GLN A 259 -25.91 1.19 -0.45
C GLN A 259 -27.35 1.12 -1.00
N GLY A 260 -28.04 2.26 -1.05
CA GLY A 260 -29.38 2.37 -1.62
C GLY A 260 -29.35 2.95 -3.05
N GLY A 261 -30.15 2.39 -3.96
CA GLY A 261 -30.22 2.88 -5.33
C GLY A 261 -30.95 1.91 -6.26
N GLY A 262 -30.72 2.03 -7.57
CA GLY A 262 -31.18 1.05 -8.54
C GLY A 262 -30.51 -0.32 -8.35
N GLU A 263 -31.04 -1.34 -9.03
CA GLU A 263 -30.58 -2.75 -9.10
C GLU A 263 -30.81 -3.56 -7.82
N MET A 264 -30.51 -2.95 -6.67
CA MET A 264 -30.66 -3.57 -5.35
C MET A 264 -32.11 -3.57 -4.82
N ILE A 265 -33.04 -2.89 -5.50
CA ILE A 265 -34.46 -2.83 -5.15
C ILE A 265 -35.30 -3.88 -5.89
N LYS A 266 -36.43 -4.25 -5.31
CA LYS A 266 -37.52 -4.98 -5.96
C LYS A 266 -38.69 -4.06 -6.31
N LYS A 267 -39.08 -3.18 -5.38
CA LYS A 267 -40.15 -2.18 -5.59
C LYS A 267 -39.84 -0.92 -4.79
N VAL A 268 -40.01 0.24 -5.43
CA VAL A 268 -39.89 1.57 -4.81
C VAL A 268 -41.23 2.29 -4.94
N SER A 269 -41.66 2.97 -3.86
CA SER A 269 -42.87 3.79 -3.83
C SER A 269 -42.71 4.91 -2.82
N PHE A 270 -43.36 6.05 -3.06
CA PHE A 270 -43.49 7.12 -2.05
C PHE A 270 -44.53 6.80 -0.97
N ASN A 271 -45.47 5.88 -1.26
CA ASN A 271 -46.62 5.58 -0.38
C ASN A 271 -46.49 4.24 0.35
N GLN A 272 -45.46 3.44 0.03
CA GLN A 272 -45.23 2.12 0.61
C GLN A 272 -43.74 1.93 0.87
N ALA A 273 -43.40 1.13 1.88
CA ALA A 273 -42.01 0.79 2.16
C ALA A 273 -41.32 0.18 0.93
N THR A 274 -40.09 0.61 0.68
CA THR A 274 -39.25 0.01 -0.36
C THR A 274 -38.92 -1.44 0.02
N THR A 275 -38.98 -2.32 -0.97
CA THR A 275 -38.57 -3.73 -0.82
C THR A 275 -37.33 -4.00 -1.65
N PHE A 276 -36.44 -4.85 -1.14
CA PHE A 276 -35.13 -5.10 -1.73
C PHE A 276 -35.10 -6.35 -2.59
N ASN A 277 -34.12 -6.40 -3.48
CA ASN A 277 -33.84 -7.54 -4.34
C ASN A 277 -33.24 -8.71 -3.52
N SER A 278 -33.20 -9.89 -4.13
CA SER A 278 -32.54 -11.07 -3.54
C SER A 278 -31.02 -11.03 -3.76
N LEU A 279 -30.30 -11.92 -3.09
CA LEU A 279 -28.87 -12.11 -3.33
C LEU A 279 -28.58 -12.55 -4.77
N PRO A 280 -27.47 -12.09 -5.37
CA PRO A 280 -26.46 -11.19 -4.80
C PRO A 280 -26.82 -9.69 -4.90
N PHE A 281 -27.78 -9.35 -5.76
CA PHE A 281 -28.12 -7.97 -6.16
C PHE A 281 -28.51 -7.04 -5.01
N LYS A 282 -28.98 -7.57 -3.86
CA LYS A 282 -29.26 -6.79 -2.65
C LYS A 282 -28.10 -5.87 -2.22
N PHE A 283 -26.86 -6.24 -2.53
CA PHE A 283 -25.66 -5.49 -2.15
C PHE A 283 -24.98 -4.77 -3.31
N GLU A 284 -25.53 -4.83 -4.52
CA GLU A 284 -24.92 -4.30 -5.75
C GLU A 284 -25.77 -3.15 -6.27
N ALA A 285 -25.69 -2.00 -5.59
CA ALA A 285 -26.48 -0.83 -5.91
C ALA A 285 -25.93 -0.07 -7.13
N GLY A 286 -26.81 0.25 -8.08
CA GLY A 286 -26.47 0.99 -9.29
C GLY A 286 -25.74 0.15 -10.34
N THR A 287 -25.30 0.80 -11.41
CA THR A 287 -24.58 0.13 -12.49
C THR A 287 -23.23 -0.41 -11.98
N PRO A 288 -22.94 -1.71 -12.12
CA PRO A 288 -21.70 -2.29 -11.62
C PRO A 288 -20.51 -1.94 -12.53
N ASN A 289 -19.29 -2.26 -12.06
CA ASN A 289 -18.06 -2.18 -12.86
C ASN A 289 -18.00 -3.34 -13.87
N ILE A 290 -18.83 -3.30 -14.92
CA ILE A 290 -19.03 -4.40 -15.86
C ILE A 290 -17.71 -4.80 -16.55
N ALA A 291 -16.99 -3.83 -17.10
CA ALA A 291 -15.74 -4.08 -17.82
C ALA A 291 -14.67 -4.68 -16.90
N GLY A 292 -14.54 -4.17 -15.67
CA GLY A 292 -13.61 -4.72 -14.68
C GLY A 292 -14.00 -6.14 -14.26
N ILE A 293 -15.28 -6.43 -14.07
CA ILE A 293 -15.73 -7.79 -13.68
C ILE A 293 -15.48 -8.80 -14.80
N ILE A 294 -15.71 -8.43 -16.06
CA ILE A 294 -15.37 -9.28 -17.22
C ILE A 294 -13.85 -9.49 -17.30
N ALA A 295 -13.05 -8.44 -17.11
CA ALA A 295 -11.59 -8.58 -17.11
C ALA A 295 -11.06 -9.41 -15.92
N PHE A 296 -11.75 -9.36 -14.79
CA PHE A 296 -11.44 -10.18 -13.64
C PHE A 296 -11.72 -11.67 -13.86
N ALA A 297 -12.74 -12.01 -14.66
CA ALA A 297 -12.99 -13.40 -15.07
C ALA A 297 -11.79 -14.02 -15.80
N GLU A 298 -11.24 -13.32 -16.80
CA GLU A 298 -10.06 -13.77 -17.54
C GLU A 298 -8.81 -13.88 -16.66
N CYS A 299 -8.74 -13.08 -15.61
CA CYS A 299 -7.68 -13.16 -14.62
C CYS A 299 -7.75 -14.45 -13.79
N ILE A 300 -8.95 -14.91 -13.45
CA ILE A 300 -9.16 -16.18 -12.75
C ILE A 300 -8.81 -17.35 -13.68
N ASP A 301 -9.33 -17.32 -14.91
CA ASP A 301 -9.03 -18.33 -15.94
C ASP A 301 -7.52 -18.43 -16.22
N PHE A 302 -6.79 -17.31 -16.19
CA PHE A 302 -5.33 -17.28 -16.26
C PHE A 302 -4.64 -18.01 -15.11
N LEU A 303 -5.14 -17.83 -13.87
CA LEU A 303 -4.46 -18.31 -12.67
C LEU A 303 -4.76 -19.76 -12.31
N ILE A 304 -5.98 -20.23 -12.60
CA ILE A 304 -6.44 -21.58 -12.23
C ILE A 304 -5.42 -22.67 -12.62
N PRO A 305 -4.89 -22.72 -13.85
CA PRO A 305 -3.95 -23.77 -14.26
C PRO A 305 -2.66 -23.80 -13.42
N PHE A 306 -2.25 -22.67 -12.86
CA PHE A 306 -1.03 -22.57 -12.04
C PHE A 306 -1.29 -22.91 -10.57
N LEU A 307 -2.42 -22.44 -10.02
CA LEU A 307 -2.76 -22.66 -8.61
C LEU A 307 -3.30 -24.07 -8.31
N THR A 308 -3.79 -24.78 -9.34
CA THR A 308 -4.30 -26.15 -9.23
C THR A 308 -3.31 -27.21 -9.74
N ASP A 309 -2.10 -26.80 -10.14
CA ASP A 309 -1.06 -27.73 -10.58
C ASP A 309 -0.65 -28.69 -9.46
N VAL A 310 -0.89 -29.99 -9.66
CA VAL A 310 -0.55 -31.06 -8.70
C VAL A 310 0.95 -31.10 -8.37
N LYS A 311 1.82 -30.67 -9.30
CA LYS A 311 3.27 -30.59 -9.06
C LYS A 311 3.68 -29.36 -8.26
N ASN A 312 2.76 -28.42 -8.03
CA ASN A 312 3.00 -27.14 -7.37
C ASN A 312 4.18 -26.37 -7.97
N SER A 313 4.44 -26.51 -9.28
CA SER A 313 5.66 -25.98 -9.90
C SER A 313 5.69 -24.44 -9.90
N TYR A 314 4.53 -23.80 -9.97
CA TYR A 314 4.35 -22.36 -9.76
C TYR A 314 4.78 -21.93 -8.34
N SER A 315 4.21 -22.54 -7.31
CA SER A 315 4.52 -22.21 -5.91
C SER A 315 5.97 -22.53 -5.55
N LEU A 316 6.53 -23.63 -6.07
CA LEU A 316 7.95 -23.97 -5.89
C LEU A 316 8.88 -22.92 -6.50
N TYR A 317 8.50 -22.31 -7.63
CA TYR A 317 9.26 -21.22 -8.20
C TYR A 317 9.18 -19.94 -7.34
N GLU A 318 7.98 -19.57 -6.87
CA GLU A 318 7.85 -18.46 -5.92
C GLU A 318 8.70 -18.69 -4.66
N GLN A 319 8.66 -19.90 -4.08
CA GLN A 319 9.51 -20.28 -2.94
C GLN A 319 11.00 -20.19 -3.26
N LYS A 320 11.42 -20.56 -4.47
CA LYS A 320 12.82 -20.41 -4.90
C LYS A 320 13.25 -18.94 -4.88
N LEU A 321 12.42 -18.05 -5.43
CA LEU A 321 12.68 -16.60 -5.43
C LEU A 321 12.73 -16.03 -4.01
N ILE A 322 11.77 -16.41 -3.16
CA ILE A 322 11.69 -15.98 -1.76
C ILE A 322 12.96 -16.35 -1.00
N ASN A 323 13.31 -17.64 -1.03
CA ASN A 323 14.48 -18.16 -0.32
C ASN A 323 15.77 -17.48 -0.80
N TYR A 324 15.91 -17.33 -2.12
CA TYR A 324 17.10 -16.69 -2.71
C TYR A 324 17.23 -15.22 -2.29
N CYS A 325 16.15 -14.44 -2.41
CA CYS A 325 16.14 -13.03 -2.02
C CYS A 325 16.39 -12.84 -0.52
N TYR A 326 15.72 -13.65 0.32
CA TYR A 326 15.91 -13.62 1.77
C TYR A 326 17.36 -13.92 2.16
N GLN A 327 17.95 -14.99 1.63
CA GLN A 327 19.35 -15.35 1.89
C GLN A 327 20.34 -14.31 1.36
N ALA A 328 20.04 -13.65 0.24
CA ALA A 328 20.90 -12.61 -0.31
C ALA A 328 20.87 -11.33 0.55
N LEU A 329 19.70 -10.96 1.06
CA LEU A 329 19.51 -9.85 2.01
C LEU A 329 20.17 -10.14 3.36
N ASP A 330 20.04 -11.37 3.88
CA ASP A 330 20.63 -11.79 5.16
C ASP A 330 22.17 -11.70 5.19
N LYS A 331 22.80 -11.77 4.01
CA LYS A 331 24.25 -11.57 3.85
C LYS A 331 24.70 -10.10 3.94
N ILE A 332 23.78 -9.15 4.08
CA ILE A 332 24.09 -7.71 4.23
C ILE A 332 23.94 -7.36 5.70
N GLU A 333 25.05 -7.06 6.38
CA GLU A 333 25.11 -6.83 7.84
C GLU A 333 24.12 -5.77 8.36
N GLN A 334 23.91 -4.71 7.57
CA GLN A 334 23.03 -3.60 7.92
C GLN A 334 21.54 -3.97 7.83
N VAL A 335 21.17 -5.01 7.09
CA VAL A 335 19.79 -5.45 6.93
C VAL A 335 19.29 -6.07 8.24
N LYS A 336 18.12 -5.62 8.68
CA LYS A 336 17.39 -6.17 9.83
C LYS A 336 15.97 -6.53 9.40
N PHE A 337 15.67 -7.83 9.33
CA PHE A 337 14.30 -8.29 9.15
C PHE A 337 13.45 -7.87 10.34
N ILE A 338 12.18 -7.55 10.08
CA ILE A 338 11.28 -7.03 11.13
C ILE A 338 10.70 -8.14 12.03
N VAL A 339 10.78 -9.39 11.60
CA VAL A 339 10.44 -10.61 12.36
C VAL A 339 11.40 -11.75 11.98
N GLY A 340 11.48 -12.79 12.82
CA GLY A 340 12.35 -13.94 12.56
C GLY A 340 11.83 -14.87 11.45
N GLY A 341 12.76 -15.46 10.69
CA GLY A 341 12.49 -16.51 9.70
C GLY A 341 12.16 -16.02 8.29
N THR A 342 12.33 -16.90 7.30
CA THR A 342 11.98 -16.63 5.89
C THR A 342 10.45 -16.55 5.71
N PRO A 343 9.88 -15.53 5.02
CA PRO A 343 8.44 -15.40 4.79
C PRO A 343 7.84 -16.57 4.00
N ASP A 344 6.55 -16.84 4.20
CA ASP A 344 5.86 -17.93 3.52
C ASP A 344 5.46 -17.56 2.08
N VAL A 345 5.30 -16.27 1.78
CA VAL A 345 5.03 -15.74 0.44
C VAL A 345 6.05 -14.67 0.06
N GLY A 346 5.97 -14.21 -1.19
CA GLY A 346 6.82 -13.18 -1.79
C GLY A 346 6.67 -11.80 -1.19
N VAL A 347 6.77 -11.64 0.14
CA VAL A 347 6.71 -10.38 0.86
C VAL A 347 7.79 -10.40 1.94
N ILE A 348 8.89 -9.68 1.68
CA ILE A 348 10.05 -9.60 2.56
C ILE A 348 10.15 -8.16 3.08
N ALA A 349 9.91 -7.99 4.37
CA ALA A 349 10.00 -6.70 5.04
C ALA A 349 11.23 -6.60 5.94
N PHE A 350 11.95 -5.50 5.82
CA PHE A 350 13.22 -5.27 6.52
C PHE A 350 13.48 -3.78 6.70
N THR A 351 14.44 -3.46 7.57
CA THR A 351 15.01 -2.12 7.74
C THR A 351 16.51 -2.17 7.48
N ILE A 352 17.13 -1.01 7.32
CA ILE A 352 18.58 -0.90 7.15
C ILE A 352 19.13 -0.01 8.25
N THR A 353 20.02 -0.58 9.05
CA THR A 353 20.65 0.09 10.18
C THR A 353 21.37 1.36 9.71
N GLY A 354 21.07 2.50 10.31
CA GLY A 354 21.70 3.78 9.98
C GLY A 354 21.12 4.50 8.75
N HIS A 355 20.11 3.95 8.09
CA HIS A 355 19.49 4.55 6.91
C HIS A 355 17.97 4.72 7.07
N HIS A 356 17.45 5.84 6.56
CA HIS A 356 16.01 6.05 6.51
C HIS A 356 15.40 5.22 5.36
N ASN A 357 14.34 4.45 5.64
CA ASN A 357 13.72 3.53 4.67
C ASN A 357 13.39 4.22 3.34
N HIS A 358 12.83 5.42 3.40
CA HIS A 358 12.44 6.15 2.19
C HIS A 358 13.64 6.52 1.30
N ASP A 359 14.77 6.91 1.89
CA ASP A 359 15.95 7.32 1.13
C ASP A 359 16.52 6.12 0.35
N ILE A 360 16.48 4.93 0.95
CA ILE A 360 16.90 3.68 0.30
C ILE A 360 15.97 3.35 -0.87
N ALA A 361 14.65 3.35 -0.64
CA ALA A 361 13.68 3.03 -1.69
C ALA A 361 13.81 3.97 -2.90
N MET A 362 14.00 5.26 -2.65
CA MET A 362 14.26 6.23 -3.72
C MET A 362 15.58 6.02 -4.43
N SER A 363 16.64 5.70 -3.69
CA SER A 363 17.94 5.48 -4.31
C SER A 363 17.87 4.26 -5.24
N LEU A 364 17.18 3.20 -4.82
CA LEU A 364 16.90 2.02 -5.65
C LEU A 364 16.04 2.33 -6.88
N ASP A 365 15.08 3.24 -6.78
CA ASP A 365 14.25 3.67 -7.91
C ASP A 365 15.10 4.32 -9.02
N THR A 366 16.19 5.02 -8.68
CA THR A 366 17.12 5.57 -9.69
C THR A 366 17.87 4.48 -10.47
N PHE A 367 17.96 3.26 -9.93
CA PHE A 367 18.46 2.07 -10.61
C PHE A 367 17.36 1.28 -11.33
N GLY A 368 16.12 1.79 -11.34
CA GLY A 368 14.97 1.13 -11.95
C GLY A 368 14.29 0.07 -11.07
N ILE A 369 14.61 0.02 -9.78
CA ILE A 369 14.11 -1.00 -8.85
C ILE A 369 12.96 -0.42 -8.01
N ALA A 370 11.74 -0.82 -8.34
CA ALA A 370 10.54 -0.38 -7.65
C ALA A 370 10.25 -1.27 -6.43
N ILE A 371 10.57 -0.77 -5.24
CA ILE A 371 10.16 -1.35 -3.95
C ILE A 371 9.27 -0.39 -3.18
N ARG A 372 8.75 -0.81 -2.02
CA ARG A 372 7.95 0.05 -1.15
C ARG A 372 8.67 0.40 0.14
N SER A 373 8.49 1.62 0.61
CA SER A 373 8.84 2.06 1.96
C SER A 373 7.62 2.61 2.70
N GLY A 374 7.65 2.56 4.03
CA GLY A 374 6.67 3.23 4.90
C GLY A 374 5.98 2.27 5.87
N HIS A 375 4.74 2.58 6.23
CA HIS A 375 3.96 1.80 7.19
C HIS A 375 3.06 0.74 6.54
N HIS A 376 3.01 0.69 5.19
CA HIS A 376 2.27 -0.32 4.40
C HIS A 376 0.80 -0.52 4.81
N CYS A 377 0.14 0.56 5.23
CA CYS A 377 -1.22 0.52 5.78
C CYS A 377 -1.38 -0.49 6.94
N ALA A 378 -0.35 -0.63 7.78
CA ALA A 378 -0.33 -1.50 8.95
C ALA A 378 0.35 -0.76 10.13
N MET A 379 -0.04 0.50 10.38
CA MET A 379 0.56 1.32 11.44
C MET A 379 0.50 0.66 12.83
N PRO A 380 -0.58 -0.05 13.23
CA PRO A 380 -0.58 -0.79 14.50
C PRO A 380 0.49 -1.88 14.56
N LEU A 381 0.78 -2.56 13.45
CA LEU A 381 1.90 -3.51 13.39
C LEU A 381 3.25 -2.82 13.58
N MET A 382 3.44 -1.65 12.96
CA MET A 382 4.67 -0.86 13.12
C MET A 382 4.85 -0.46 14.59
N ALA A 383 3.79 0.04 15.23
CA ALA A 383 3.81 0.35 16.66
C ALA A 383 4.06 -0.90 17.53
N TYR A 384 3.42 -2.04 17.21
CA TYR A 384 3.60 -3.31 17.91
C TYR A 384 5.05 -3.80 17.87
N LEU A 385 5.75 -3.60 16.74
CA LEU A 385 7.16 -3.95 16.56
C LEU A 385 8.13 -2.83 16.98
N ASN A 386 7.63 -1.71 17.50
CA ASN A 386 8.42 -0.50 17.82
C ASN A 386 9.21 0.05 16.63
N LEU A 387 8.59 0.09 15.45
CA LEU A 387 9.14 0.61 14.20
C LEU A 387 8.32 1.82 13.72
N THR A 388 8.97 2.75 13.03
CA THR A 388 8.29 3.86 12.33
C THR A 388 7.85 3.49 10.91
N GLY A 389 8.40 2.39 10.38
CA GLY A 389 8.12 1.84 9.06
C GLY A 389 9.22 0.87 8.64
N CYS A 390 9.06 0.27 7.46
CA CYS A 390 10.07 -0.62 6.88
C CYS A 390 10.17 -0.46 5.36
N LEU A 391 11.19 -1.09 4.79
CA LEU A 391 11.27 -1.43 3.37
C LEU A 391 10.51 -2.75 3.15
N ARG A 392 9.94 -2.90 1.96
CA ARG A 392 9.27 -4.13 1.54
C ARG A 392 9.60 -4.44 0.09
N VAL A 393 10.22 -5.59 -0.12
CA VAL A 393 10.34 -6.25 -1.41
C VAL A 393 9.20 -7.26 -1.51
N SER A 394 8.48 -7.24 -2.62
CA SER A 394 7.44 -8.22 -2.89
C SER A 394 7.56 -8.81 -4.27
N LEU A 395 7.68 -10.14 -4.33
CA LEU A 395 8.02 -10.92 -5.51
C LEU A 395 6.76 -11.59 -6.07
N ALA A 396 6.72 -11.76 -7.38
CA ALA A 396 5.69 -12.50 -8.10
C ALA A 396 6.35 -13.50 -9.06
N ALA A 397 5.57 -14.42 -9.62
CA ALA A 397 6.10 -15.48 -10.50
C ALA A 397 6.68 -15.00 -11.84
N TYR A 398 6.47 -13.73 -12.22
CA TYR A 398 7.17 -13.13 -13.37
C TYR A 398 8.54 -12.56 -13.01
N ASN A 399 8.90 -12.43 -11.72
CA ASN A 399 10.23 -11.98 -11.32
C ASN A 399 11.28 -13.07 -11.53
N SER A 400 12.57 -12.69 -11.49
CA SER A 400 13.69 -13.61 -11.72
C SER A 400 14.81 -13.51 -10.69
N LEU A 401 15.74 -14.47 -10.70
CA LEU A 401 16.91 -14.47 -9.84
C LEU A 401 17.89 -13.36 -10.23
N GLU A 402 18.01 -13.08 -11.53
CA GLU A 402 18.86 -12.03 -12.07
C GLU A 402 18.38 -10.63 -11.62
N GLU A 403 17.07 -10.42 -11.54
CA GLU A 403 16.49 -9.20 -10.96
C GLU A 403 16.85 -9.05 -9.48
N ILE A 404 16.84 -10.16 -8.73
CA ILE A 404 17.23 -10.18 -7.31
C ILE A 404 18.72 -9.86 -7.18
N ASP A 405 19.58 -10.46 -8.00
CA ASP A 405 21.02 -10.20 -7.99
C ASP A 405 21.34 -8.73 -8.27
N TYR A 406 20.69 -8.14 -9.27
CA TYR A 406 20.84 -6.72 -9.59
C TYR A 406 20.34 -5.82 -8.46
N PHE A 407 19.22 -6.16 -7.83
CA PHE A 407 18.73 -5.46 -6.64
C PHE A 407 19.74 -5.49 -5.50
N ILE A 408 20.29 -6.65 -5.18
CA ILE A 408 21.26 -6.82 -4.10
C ILE A 408 22.55 -6.06 -4.39
N ALA A 409 23.03 -6.09 -5.64
CA ALA A 409 24.20 -5.33 -6.06
C ALA A 409 23.98 -3.80 -5.94
N SER A 410 22.84 -3.31 -6.41
CA SER A 410 22.46 -1.90 -6.32
C SER A 410 22.32 -1.43 -4.87
N LEU A 411 21.70 -2.26 -4.02
CA LEU A 411 21.58 -1.99 -2.60
C LEU A 411 22.95 -1.87 -1.93
N LYS A 412 23.87 -2.82 -2.19
CA LYS A 412 25.23 -2.74 -1.66
C LYS A 412 25.96 -1.48 -2.11
N ASN A 413 25.79 -1.07 -3.37
CA ASN A 413 26.39 0.18 -3.86
C ASN A 413 25.87 1.41 -3.09
N ILE A 414 24.55 1.51 -2.90
CA ILE A 414 23.92 2.61 -2.13
C ILE A 414 24.46 2.67 -0.70
N LEU A 415 24.67 1.51 -0.07
CA LEU A 415 25.22 1.44 1.29
C LEU A 415 26.70 1.85 1.36
N LEU A 416 27.50 1.48 0.35
CA LEU A 416 28.91 1.87 0.25
C LEU A 416 29.08 3.37 0.01
N GLU A 417 28.31 3.96 -0.92
CA GLU A 417 28.30 5.40 -1.14
C GLU A 417 27.91 6.16 0.13
N GLY A 418 26.88 5.69 0.84
CA GLY A 418 26.47 6.28 2.12
C GLY A 418 27.54 6.20 3.21
N ALA A 419 28.36 5.15 3.24
CA ALA A 419 29.46 5.00 4.18
C ALA A 419 30.65 5.92 3.85
N LEU A 420 31.04 6.00 2.56
CA LEU A 420 32.10 6.89 2.09
C LEU A 420 31.76 8.36 2.37
N GLU A 421 30.51 8.75 2.19
CA GLU A 421 30.00 10.10 2.50
C GLU A 421 29.93 10.42 4.00
N GLN A 422 29.84 9.41 4.88
CA GLN A 422 29.92 9.62 6.33
C GLN A 422 31.37 9.76 6.79
N ILE A 423 32.32 9.10 6.12
CA ILE A 423 33.76 9.19 6.41
C ILE A 423 34.31 10.55 5.97
N SER A 424 33.93 11.04 4.77
CA SER A 424 34.34 12.36 4.28
C SER A 424 33.77 13.53 5.11
N LYS A 425 32.65 13.33 5.81
CA LYS A 425 32.11 14.32 6.77
C LYS A 425 32.96 14.51 8.03
N HIS A 426 33.86 13.59 8.35
CA HIS A 426 34.78 13.76 9.48
C HIS A 426 36.05 14.55 9.12
N GLU A 427 36.30 14.83 7.84
CA GLU A 427 37.47 15.58 7.38
C GLU A 427 37.14 17.01 6.88
N GLU A 428 35.85 17.34 6.67
CA GLU A 428 35.41 18.65 6.13
C GLU A 428 34.79 19.62 7.16
N GLU A 429 34.96 19.40 8.48
CA GLU A 429 34.45 20.33 9.51
C GLU A 429 35.34 21.56 9.77
N GLU A 430 36.46 21.74 9.05
CA GLU A 430 37.40 22.87 9.27
C GLU A 430 37.51 23.91 8.14
N VAL A 431 36.77 23.79 7.04
CA VAL A 431 36.87 24.76 5.92
C VAL A 431 35.50 25.08 5.37
N LEU A 432 34.79 26.07 5.95
CA LEU A 432 33.77 26.86 5.26
C LEU A 432 33.34 28.07 6.13
N SER A 433 34.26 29.03 6.28
CA SER A 433 33.91 30.41 6.66
C SER A 433 34.39 31.37 5.59
N SER A 434 33.55 31.64 4.59
CA SER A 434 33.43 32.92 3.86
C SER A 434 32.83 32.64 2.50
N LEU A 435 31.62 33.16 2.25
CA LEU A 435 31.10 33.70 0.98
C LEU A 435 29.59 33.95 1.17
N ALA A 436 29.26 35.14 1.66
CA ALA A 436 27.90 35.64 1.63
C ALA A 436 27.61 36.20 0.22
N THR A 437 27.10 35.33 -0.65
CA THR A 437 26.48 35.71 -1.93
C THR A 437 25.10 35.06 -1.99
N ASN A 438 24.16 35.74 -2.66
CA ASN A 438 22.72 35.49 -2.73
C ASN A 438 22.34 33.97 -2.79
N GLU A 439 21.99 33.37 -1.64
CA GLU A 439 21.76 31.92 -1.49
C GLU A 439 20.69 31.38 -2.47
N ILE A 440 19.70 32.22 -2.78
CA ILE A 440 18.64 31.92 -3.76
C ILE A 440 19.21 31.76 -5.18
N GLU A 441 20.09 32.67 -5.62
CA GLU A 441 20.69 32.62 -6.97
C GLU A 441 21.57 31.39 -7.13
N ASN A 442 22.36 31.05 -6.10
CA ASN A 442 23.20 29.85 -6.13
C ASN A 442 22.35 28.57 -6.30
N ILE A 443 21.22 28.47 -5.58
CA ILE A 443 20.29 27.34 -5.72
C ILE A 443 19.64 27.33 -7.11
N ILE A 444 19.25 28.50 -7.64
CA ILE A 444 18.69 28.59 -8.99
C ILE A 444 19.71 28.11 -10.03
N THR A 445 20.96 28.57 -9.96
CA THR A 445 22.03 28.16 -10.86
C THR A 445 22.35 26.67 -10.75
N LEU A 446 22.33 26.12 -9.54
CA LEU A 446 22.53 24.68 -9.31
C LEU A 446 21.46 23.85 -10.04
N PHE A 447 20.19 24.24 -9.91
CA PHE A 447 19.07 23.50 -10.50
C PHE A 447 18.93 23.74 -12.01
N SER A 448 19.32 24.91 -12.52
CA SER A 448 19.28 25.21 -13.96
C SER A 448 20.33 24.42 -14.74
N ASN A 449 21.49 24.13 -14.14
CA ASN A 449 22.54 23.29 -14.73
C ASN A 449 22.23 21.79 -14.68
N THR A 450 21.17 21.39 -13.98
CA THR A 450 20.82 20.00 -13.75
C THR A 450 19.68 19.55 -14.67
N LYS A 451 19.97 18.60 -15.56
CA LYS A 451 19.09 18.22 -16.69
C LYS A 451 18.04 17.15 -16.36
N SER A 452 18.34 16.19 -15.49
CA SER A 452 17.40 15.12 -15.11
C SER A 452 16.86 15.32 -13.69
N TRP A 453 15.69 14.75 -13.42
CA TRP A 453 15.12 14.76 -12.08
C TRP A 453 16.00 14.00 -11.09
N ASP A 454 16.60 12.88 -11.48
CA ASP A 454 17.49 12.10 -10.61
C ASP A 454 18.68 12.92 -10.12
N SER A 455 19.27 13.72 -11.02
CA SER A 455 20.35 14.62 -10.65
C SER A 455 19.85 15.76 -9.75
N ARG A 456 18.67 16.33 -10.01
CA ARG A 456 18.09 17.38 -9.13
C ARG A 456 17.81 16.82 -7.74
N HIS A 457 17.28 15.60 -7.67
CA HIS A 457 17.03 14.91 -6.41
C HIS A 457 18.33 14.71 -5.63
N ARG A 458 19.41 14.29 -6.30
CA ARG A 458 20.75 14.21 -5.70
C ARG A 458 21.20 15.57 -5.17
N GLU A 459 21.02 16.65 -5.93
CA GLU A 459 21.37 18.01 -5.46
C GLU A 459 20.57 18.42 -4.22
N ILE A 460 19.27 18.11 -4.14
CA ILE A 460 18.49 18.34 -2.92
C ILE A 460 19.10 17.56 -1.75
N MET A 461 19.45 16.28 -1.95
CA MET A 461 20.07 15.46 -0.91
C MET A 461 21.43 16.02 -0.45
N LEU A 462 22.22 16.57 -1.36
CA LEU A 462 23.50 17.24 -1.06
C LEU A 462 23.27 18.54 -0.28
N LEU A 463 22.31 19.37 -0.68
CA LEU A 463 21.90 20.55 0.09
C LEU A 463 21.50 20.15 1.52
N GLY A 464 20.80 19.03 1.70
CA GLY A 464 20.42 18.55 3.04
C GLY A 464 21.60 18.25 3.98
N LYS A 465 22.82 18.10 3.44
CA LYS A 465 24.06 17.95 4.21
C LYS A 465 24.58 19.27 4.76
N THR A 466 24.32 20.40 4.10
CA THR A 466 24.81 21.73 4.52
C THR A 466 23.99 22.30 5.68
N LEU A 467 22.76 21.84 5.86
CA LEU A 467 21.93 22.22 7.00
C LEU A 467 22.57 21.66 8.29
N PRO A 468 22.77 22.44 9.37
CA PRO A 468 23.19 21.90 10.65
C PRO A 468 22.14 20.96 11.28
N ARG A 469 22.53 20.17 12.28
CA ARG A 469 21.57 19.39 13.07
C ARG A 469 21.02 20.23 14.23
N LEU A 470 19.70 20.28 14.37
CA LEU A 470 19.04 20.94 15.49
C LEU A 470 19.20 20.07 16.75
N HIS A 471 19.62 20.69 17.85
CA HIS A 471 19.82 20.01 19.13
C HIS A 471 18.55 19.25 19.56
N LYS A 472 18.69 18.03 20.08
CA LYS A 472 17.55 17.15 20.39
C LYS A 472 16.51 17.80 21.31
N ALA A 473 16.95 18.58 22.29
CA ALA A 473 16.06 19.31 23.22
C ALA A 473 15.16 20.35 22.52
N LEU A 474 15.55 20.81 21.33
CA LEU A 474 14.78 21.77 20.53
C LEU A 474 13.84 21.08 19.53
N ARG A 475 13.83 19.74 19.47
CA ARG A 475 12.91 18.96 18.62
C ARG A 475 11.71 18.51 19.45
N SER A 476 10.79 19.43 19.69
CA SER A 476 9.59 19.22 20.49
C SER A 476 8.31 19.51 19.69
N ASP A 477 7.15 19.16 20.25
CA ASP A 477 5.84 19.38 19.62
C ASP A 477 5.59 20.85 19.26
N THR A 478 6.18 21.80 20.00
CA THR A 478 6.03 23.24 19.73
C THR A 478 6.76 23.67 18.46
N THR A 479 7.89 23.02 18.16
CA THR A 479 8.71 23.24 16.95
C THR A 479 8.33 22.32 15.80
N LEU A 480 7.47 21.32 16.03
CA LEU A 480 7.07 20.35 15.02
C LEU A 480 6.22 21.00 13.93
N ILE A 481 6.49 20.62 12.69
CA ILE A 481 5.71 21.00 11.51
C ILE A 481 4.68 19.90 11.26
N SER A 482 3.40 20.23 11.50
CA SER A 482 2.28 19.33 11.23
C SER A 482 2.00 19.22 9.73
N GLY A 483 1.64 18.03 9.24
CA GLY A 483 1.25 17.80 7.84
C GLY A 483 2.35 17.23 6.93
N CYS A 484 3.50 16.86 7.49
CA CYS A 484 4.58 16.16 6.79
C CYS A 484 4.54 14.64 7.08
N GLU A 485 4.80 13.81 6.06
CA GLU A 485 4.95 12.35 6.22
C GLU A 485 6.25 11.96 6.96
N SER A 486 7.29 12.79 6.87
CA SER A 486 8.51 12.70 7.68
C SER A 486 8.55 13.82 8.70
N LEU A 487 9.12 13.58 9.89
CA LEU A 487 9.13 14.58 10.95
C LEU A 487 10.07 15.74 10.59
N ALA A 488 9.57 16.96 10.69
CA ALA A 488 10.35 18.17 10.49
C ALA A 488 10.08 19.16 11.61
N TRP A 489 11.14 19.83 12.08
CA TRP A 489 11.09 20.83 13.14
C TRP A 489 11.60 22.15 12.61
N LEU A 490 10.95 23.24 13.01
CA LEU A 490 11.29 24.62 12.65
C LEU A 490 11.29 25.47 13.93
N LYS A 491 12.41 26.14 14.17
CA LYS A 491 12.59 27.09 15.27
C LYS A 491 12.81 28.48 14.67
N LEU A 492 12.11 29.46 15.23
CA LEU A 492 12.30 30.87 14.90
C LEU A 492 13.24 31.54 15.90
N GLU A 493 14.11 32.38 15.38
CA GLU A 493 14.99 33.31 16.10
C GLU A 493 14.77 34.71 15.53
N TYR A 494 14.57 35.68 16.40
CA TYR A 494 14.29 37.07 16.01
C TYR A 494 15.53 37.92 16.24
N SER A 495 15.97 38.64 15.21
CA SER A 495 17.09 39.59 15.31
C SER A 495 16.60 40.94 15.83
N GLU A 496 17.43 41.64 16.63
CA GLU A 496 17.20 43.02 17.09
C GLU A 496 17.00 44.03 15.94
N GLN A 497 17.31 43.64 14.70
CA GLN A 497 17.17 44.44 13.48
C GLN A 497 15.84 44.22 12.72
N GLY A 498 14.88 43.50 13.30
CA GLY A 498 13.57 43.26 12.67
C GLY A 498 13.58 42.20 11.56
N LEU A 499 14.62 41.36 11.51
CA LEU A 499 14.79 40.28 10.54
C LEU A 499 14.53 38.92 11.20
N TYR A 500 13.80 38.07 10.48
CA TYR A 500 13.51 36.71 10.94
C TYR A 500 14.61 35.74 10.48
N MET A 501 15.03 34.88 11.41
CA MET A 501 15.95 33.79 11.19
C MET A 501 15.30 32.48 11.62
N PHE A 502 15.36 31.48 10.76
CA PHE A 502 14.79 30.17 11.00
C PHE A 502 15.89 29.11 10.98
N THR A 503 15.83 28.21 11.95
CA THR A 503 16.63 26.99 11.98
C THR A 503 15.69 25.80 11.91
N ALA A 504 16.07 24.76 11.17
CA ALA A 504 15.21 23.62 10.93
C ALA A 504 15.98 22.30 10.87
N ASP A 505 15.28 21.20 11.08
CA ASP A 505 15.83 19.85 10.95
C ASP A 505 14.72 18.86 10.55
N SER A 506 15.11 17.73 9.99
CA SER A 506 14.24 16.59 9.71
C SER A 506 15.02 15.29 9.86
N ASP A 507 14.32 14.22 10.21
CA ASP A 507 14.85 12.87 10.19
C ASP A 507 15.16 12.39 8.75
N ALA A 508 14.43 12.86 7.75
CA ALA A 508 14.64 12.54 6.34
C ALA A 508 15.65 13.47 5.64
N LYS A 509 16.66 12.90 4.95
CA LYS A 509 17.72 13.68 4.27
C LYS A 509 17.17 14.61 3.20
N ILE A 510 16.19 14.14 2.44
CA ILE A 510 15.56 14.93 1.36
C ILE A 510 14.79 16.14 1.90
N ILE A 511 14.09 15.98 3.02
CA ILE A 511 13.36 17.07 3.67
C ILE A 511 14.34 18.09 4.21
N ARG A 512 15.50 17.67 4.73
CA ARG A 512 16.58 18.60 5.09
C ARG A 512 17.05 19.42 3.89
N GLY A 513 17.18 18.80 2.71
CA GLY A 513 17.52 19.53 1.49
C GLY A 513 16.45 20.53 1.05
N LEU A 514 15.19 20.12 1.11
CA LEU A 514 14.06 21.01 0.86
C LEU A 514 13.99 22.16 1.88
N LEU A 515 14.31 21.89 3.15
CA LEU A 515 14.42 22.92 4.19
C LEU A 515 15.49 23.94 3.83
N VAL A 516 16.67 23.54 3.32
CA VAL A 516 17.68 24.50 2.85
C VAL A 516 17.12 25.42 1.76
N ILE A 517 16.40 24.87 0.79
CA ILE A 517 15.78 25.64 -0.30
C ILE A 517 14.75 26.64 0.24
N VAL A 518 13.91 26.21 1.19
CA VAL A 518 12.90 27.09 1.80
C VAL A 518 13.55 28.15 2.69
N LEU A 519 14.56 27.78 3.48
CA LEU A 519 15.25 28.70 4.39
C LEU A 519 16.03 29.76 3.61
N ALA A 520 16.67 29.42 2.49
CA ALA A 520 17.31 30.39 1.61
C ALA A 520 16.31 31.45 1.09
N ALA A 521 15.05 31.05 0.89
CA ALA A 521 13.99 31.96 0.45
C ALA A 521 13.49 32.91 1.55
N TYR A 522 13.62 32.56 2.84
CA TYR A 522 12.95 33.26 3.95
C TYR A 522 13.85 33.81 5.05
N ASN A 523 15.07 33.30 5.23
CA ASN A 523 16.01 33.82 6.22
C ASN A 523 16.45 35.25 5.86
N LYS A 524 16.73 36.05 6.90
CA LYS A 524 17.20 37.44 6.79
C LYS A 524 16.21 38.37 6.07
N LYS A 525 14.91 38.12 6.25
CA LYS A 525 13.82 38.94 5.68
C LYS A 525 12.91 39.51 6.76
N THR A 526 12.28 40.64 6.46
CA THR A 526 11.21 41.22 7.29
C THR A 526 9.90 40.45 7.11
N ALA A 527 8.92 40.64 8.00
CA ALA A 527 7.59 40.03 7.86
C ALA A 527 6.96 40.35 6.50
N ILE A 528 7.01 41.63 6.09
CA ILE A 528 6.50 42.10 4.80
C ILE A 528 7.15 41.33 3.65
N GLN A 529 8.48 41.23 3.63
CA GLN A 529 9.21 40.52 2.59
C GLN A 529 8.91 39.02 2.55
N ILE A 530 8.67 38.39 3.70
CA ILE A 530 8.27 36.97 3.79
C ILE A 530 6.86 36.76 3.22
N HIS A 531 5.93 37.67 3.52
CA HIS A 531 4.55 37.58 3.04
C HIS A 531 4.40 37.92 1.55
N GLU A 532 5.21 38.85 1.03
CA GLU A 532 5.22 39.25 -0.39
C GLU A 532 6.01 38.29 -1.29
N PHE A 533 6.92 37.48 -0.75
CA PHE A 533 7.75 36.57 -1.55
C PHE A 533 6.91 35.48 -2.22
N ASN A 534 6.94 35.43 -3.56
CA ASN A 534 6.23 34.43 -4.35
C ASN A 534 7.00 33.10 -4.40
N ILE A 535 6.83 32.32 -3.34
CA ILE A 535 7.45 31.00 -3.18
C ILE A 535 7.01 29.99 -4.26
N ASN A 536 5.79 30.10 -4.78
CA ASN A 536 5.27 29.20 -5.81
C ASN A 536 5.99 29.43 -7.14
N ALA A 537 6.26 30.68 -7.50
CA ALA A 537 7.07 31.01 -8.67
C ALA A 537 8.52 30.50 -8.50
N TYR A 538 9.09 30.63 -7.29
CA TYR A 538 10.41 30.09 -6.97
C TYR A 538 10.49 28.57 -7.14
N PHE A 539 9.55 27.82 -6.55
CA PHE A 539 9.51 26.36 -6.71
C PHE A 539 9.24 25.92 -8.14
N SER A 540 8.42 26.66 -8.88
CA SER A 540 8.15 26.41 -10.30
C SER A 540 9.42 26.59 -11.13
N HIS A 541 10.21 27.63 -10.83
CA HIS A 541 11.49 27.87 -11.49
C HIS A 541 12.51 26.76 -11.23
N LEU A 542 12.54 26.21 -10.01
CA LEU A 542 13.37 25.05 -9.67
C LEU A 542 12.81 23.71 -10.22
N GLY A 543 11.58 23.70 -10.74
CA GLY A 543 10.89 22.50 -11.20
C GLY A 543 10.54 21.51 -10.09
N LEU A 544 10.48 21.94 -8.82
CA LEU A 544 10.29 21.04 -7.67
C LEU A 544 8.88 20.42 -7.65
N MET A 545 7.85 21.25 -7.83
CA MET A 545 6.44 20.82 -7.65
C MET A 545 5.96 19.84 -8.72
N GLN A 546 6.64 19.73 -9.85
CA GLN A 546 6.26 18.83 -10.95
C GLN A 546 6.74 17.40 -10.71
N HIS A 547 7.72 17.20 -9.83
CA HIS A 547 8.41 15.92 -9.66
C HIS A 547 8.46 15.42 -8.20
N LEU A 548 8.13 16.26 -7.23
CA LEU A 548 7.89 15.81 -5.86
C LEU A 548 6.58 15.00 -5.79
N SER A 549 6.55 13.96 -4.96
CA SER A 549 5.31 13.23 -4.67
C SER A 549 4.28 14.17 -4.03
N PRO A 550 2.96 13.91 -4.18
CA PRO A 550 1.93 14.76 -3.59
C PRO A 550 2.12 15.00 -2.08
N SER A 551 2.52 13.96 -1.34
CA SER A 551 2.84 14.05 0.09
C SER A 551 3.95 15.06 0.40
N ARG A 552 5.02 15.08 -0.40
CA ARG A 552 6.15 16.00 -0.21
C ARG A 552 5.88 17.40 -0.72
N GLY A 553 5.12 17.52 -1.81
CA GLY A 553 4.60 18.82 -2.24
C GLY A 553 3.78 19.47 -1.12
N ASN A 554 2.91 18.68 -0.47
CA ASN A 554 2.14 19.14 0.67
C ASN A 554 3.02 19.46 1.89
N GLY A 555 3.99 18.60 2.22
CA GLY A 555 4.93 18.86 3.33
C GLY A 555 5.79 20.11 3.11
N LEU A 556 6.25 20.35 1.88
CA LEU A 556 6.98 21.55 1.50
C LEU A 556 6.13 22.81 1.72
N LEU A 557 4.86 22.78 1.30
CA LEU A 557 3.92 23.87 1.53
C LEU A 557 3.60 24.05 3.02
N ALA A 558 3.49 22.96 3.79
CA ALA A 558 3.27 23.04 5.24
C ALA A 558 4.43 23.74 5.98
N ILE A 559 5.68 23.55 5.53
CA ILE A 559 6.84 24.29 6.05
C ILE A 559 6.68 25.80 5.79
N VAL A 560 6.29 26.16 4.56
CA VAL A 560 6.05 27.56 4.15
C VAL A 560 4.93 28.19 4.97
N ASP A 561 3.82 27.48 5.15
CA ASP A 561 2.67 27.95 5.92
C ASP A 561 3.03 28.16 7.39
N LYS A 562 3.82 27.25 7.97
CA LYS A 562 4.34 27.41 9.34
C LYS A 562 5.23 28.65 9.47
N ILE A 563 6.13 28.89 8.52
CA ILE A 563 6.98 30.11 8.48
C ILE A 563 6.10 31.36 8.47
N LYS A 564 5.14 31.44 7.54
CA LYS A 564 4.22 32.59 7.43
C LYS A 564 3.34 32.78 8.66
N LEU A 565 2.95 31.68 9.33
CA LEU A 565 2.19 31.75 10.57
C LEU A 565 3.02 32.32 11.72
N LEU A 566 4.29 31.89 11.85
CA LEU A 566 5.20 32.35 12.90
C LEU A 566 5.55 33.84 12.76
N THR A 567 5.51 34.39 11.54
CA THR A 567 5.82 35.81 11.28
C THR A 567 4.62 36.74 11.33
N LYS A 568 3.40 36.21 11.51
CA LYS A 568 2.14 36.98 11.49
C LYS A 568 1.84 37.69 12.82
N ASN A 569 2.55 37.35 13.90
CA ASN A 569 2.22 37.76 15.28
C ASN A 569 3.22 38.77 15.88
N SER A 570 4.10 39.40 15.09
CA SER A 570 5.15 40.29 15.61
C SER A 570 5.09 41.74 15.07
N ASP A 571 3.91 42.17 14.61
CA ASP A 571 3.60 43.58 14.37
C ASP A 571 2.97 44.24 15.62
#